data_AF-A0A5C7PLS4-F1
#
_entry.id   AF-A0A5C7PLS4-F1
#
_cell.length_a   1.000
_cell.length_b   1.000
_cell.length_c   1.000
_cell.angle_alpha   90.00
_cell.angle_beta   90.00
_cell.angle_gamma   90.00
#
_symmetry.space_group_name_H-M   'P 1'
#
loop_
_entity.id
_entity.type
_entity.pdbx_description
1 polymer ?
#
loop_
_entity_poly.entity_id
_entity_poly.type
_entity_poly.pdbx_seq_one_letter_code
_entity_poly.pdbx_strand_id
1 'polypeptide(L)'
;MAQTGGTLVAVGATKKIARVDIECGLYAHLGLDIVDGVVTPSGTALPPPWSGKWSSRNLTGWDRPRPDWSRVKKTYASESPNFGDAARNGTHMHFWDREVLQHQIFEPQGMTVEFEVLQDSGGSHLAVRFSIDQLRDCEEPEFELLLLWAINILQENTGVAGVVAAGATRADYLASITLDWEIFPPGTVDEIFDRMFGGKEHVPEPEIEQIARERLRLFSRLKPIAYIRGRARFGSYFGAKFTDDLVVFENLRYGNAVYVLYEDWVEIAKRSRLDLLRDHDANLDRVVHRLGWQGRLLGLLQRQLEEPGLWPKTS
;
A
#
# COMPACT_ATOMS: atom_id res chain seq x y z
N MET A 1 -30.21 -26.51 0.08
CA MET A 1 -30.09 -25.09 0.46
C MET A 1 -28.61 -24.79 0.59
N ALA A 2 -28.04 -24.11 -0.39
CA ALA A 2 -26.60 -23.88 -0.48
C ALA A 2 -26.16 -22.84 0.55
N GLN A 3 -25.17 -23.20 1.36
CA GLN A 3 -24.41 -22.25 2.18
C GLN A 3 -23.52 -21.45 1.24
N THR A 4 -23.79 -20.15 1.08
CA THR A 4 -22.91 -19.19 0.39
C THR A 4 -22.09 -18.48 1.46
N GLY A 5 -20.89 -19.03 1.73
CA GLY A 5 -19.90 -18.47 2.63
C GLY A 5 -18.71 -17.89 1.87
N GLY A 6 -18.96 -17.07 0.85
CA GLY A 6 -17.88 -16.35 0.14
C GLY A 6 -17.46 -15.11 0.93
N THR A 7 -16.17 -14.99 1.26
CA THR A 7 -15.62 -13.79 1.91
C THR A 7 -15.31 -12.76 0.83
N LEU A 8 -16.35 -12.07 0.32
CA LEU A 8 -16.16 -11.12 -0.78
C LEU A 8 -15.30 -9.92 -0.34
N VAL A 9 -14.30 -9.60 -1.15
CA VAL A 9 -13.43 -8.42 -0.97
C VAL A 9 -13.48 -7.52 -2.19
N ALA A 10 -13.13 -6.25 -1.98
CA ALA A 10 -12.97 -5.26 -3.04
C ALA A 10 -11.61 -4.56 -2.90
N VAL A 11 -11.03 -4.15 -4.04
CA VAL A 11 -9.82 -3.33 -4.04
C VAL A 11 -10.23 -1.87 -4.02
N GLY A 12 -9.84 -1.16 -2.96
CA GLY A 12 -10.20 0.23 -2.77
C GLY A 12 -9.38 0.87 -1.67
N ALA A 13 -9.14 2.16 -1.82
CA ALA A 13 -8.38 2.96 -0.86
C ALA A 13 -8.84 4.41 -0.89
N THR A 14 -8.59 5.10 0.21
CA THR A 14 -8.91 6.50 0.34
C THR A 14 -7.64 7.35 0.32
N LYS A 15 -7.71 8.50 -0.34
CA LYS A 15 -6.60 9.43 -0.46
C LYS A 15 -7.04 10.85 -0.13
N LYS A 16 -6.23 11.54 0.67
CA LYS A 16 -6.31 12.99 0.80
C LYS A 16 -5.52 13.61 -0.35
N ILE A 17 -6.18 14.38 -1.21
CA ILE A 17 -5.61 14.97 -2.42
C ILE A 17 -5.58 16.48 -2.25
N ALA A 18 -4.46 17.12 -2.61
CA ALA A 18 -4.40 18.57 -2.65
C ALA A 18 -5.23 19.08 -3.85
N ARG A 19 -6.05 20.11 -3.65
CA ARG A 19 -6.90 20.68 -4.70
C ARG A 19 -6.08 21.09 -5.93
N VAL A 20 -4.89 21.64 -5.71
CA VAL A 20 -3.94 22.02 -6.76
C VAL A 20 -3.52 20.85 -7.66
N ASP A 21 -3.45 19.63 -7.13
CA ASP A 21 -3.10 18.46 -7.95
C ASP A 21 -4.22 18.14 -8.95
N ILE A 22 -5.49 18.35 -8.56
CA ILE A 22 -6.65 18.20 -9.44
C ILE A 22 -6.66 19.33 -10.48
N GLU A 23 -6.41 20.57 -10.06
CA GLU A 23 -6.32 21.74 -10.97
C GLU A 23 -5.21 21.58 -12.02
N CYS A 24 -4.09 20.98 -11.64
CA CYS A 24 -2.98 20.66 -12.55
C CYS A 24 -3.27 19.44 -13.47
N GLY A 25 -4.44 18.80 -13.34
CA GLY A 25 -4.86 17.69 -14.18
C GLY A 25 -4.21 16.35 -13.83
N LEU A 26 -3.65 16.19 -12.63
CA LEU A 26 -2.96 14.95 -12.24
C LEU A 26 -3.88 13.71 -12.33
N TYR A 27 -5.18 13.90 -12.06
CA TYR A 27 -6.20 12.84 -12.08
C TYR A 27 -7.21 12.97 -13.22
N ALA A 28 -6.95 13.85 -14.20
CA ALA A 28 -7.84 14.06 -15.35
C ALA A 28 -8.06 12.77 -16.17
N HIS A 29 -7.04 11.90 -16.22
CA HIS A 29 -7.12 10.60 -16.87
C HIS A 29 -8.13 9.62 -16.21
N LEU A 30 -8.54 9.89 -14.97
CA LEU A 30 -9.61 9.18 -14.27
C LEU A 30 -10.95 9.93 -14.30
N GLY A 31 -10.99 11.14 -14.88
CA GLY A 31 -12.16 12.03 -14.89
C GLY A 31 -12.37 12.83 -13.60
N LEU A 32 -11.40 12.80 -12.67
CA LEU A 32 -11.41 13.65 -11.49
C LEU A 32 -10.80 15.01 -11.85
N ASP A 33 -11.68 15.98 -12.08
CA ASP A 33 -11.35 17.34 -12.52
C ASP A 33 -12.20 18.38 -11.77
N ILE A 34 -11.90 19.66 -12.01
CA ILE A 34 -12.68 20.80 -11.54
C ILE A 34 -13.30 21.50 -12.75
N VAL A 35 -14.63 21.53 -12.81
CA VAL A 35 -15.40 22.19 -13.88
C VAL A 35 -16.19 23.32 -13.24
N ASP A 36 -16.03 24.54 -13.76
CA ASP A 36 -16.70 25.75 -13.24
C ASP A 36 -16.50 25.98 -11.73
N GLY A 37 -15.33 25.60 -11.21
CA GLY A 37 -14.98 25.71 -9.79
C GLY A 37 -15.57 24.60 -8.90
N VAL A 38 -16.29 23.64 -9.47
CA VAL A 38 -16.89 22.50 -8.77
C VAL A 38 -16.12 21.22 -9.11
N VAL A 39 -15.75 20.44 -8.10
CA VAL A 39 -15.06 19.17 -8.29
C VAL A 39 -16.06 18.11 -8.75
N THR A 40 -15.69 17.31 -9.76
CA THR A 40 -16.49 16.17 -10.19
C THR A 40 -16.73 15.21 -9.02
N PRO A 41 -17.99 14.89 -8.64
CA PRO A 41 -18.28 14.17 -7.40
C PRO A 41 -17.93 12.69 -7.45
N SER A 42 -18.03 12.07 -8.62
CA SER A 42 -17.66 10.67 -8.85
C SER A 42 -17.43 10.42 -10.34
N GLY A 43 -16.76 9.32 -10.65
CA GLY A 43 -16.52 8.91 -12.04
C GLY A 43 -15.93 7.51 -12.11
N THR A 44 -15.89 6.99 -13.33
CA THR A 44 -15.28 5.70 -13.66
C THR A 44 -14.49 5.85 -14.95
N ALA A 45 -13.31 5.26 -14.99
CA ALA A 45 -12.43 5.33 -16.15
C ALA A 45 -11.67 4.02 -16.33
N LEU A 46 -11.46 3.64 -17.59
CA LEU A 46 -10.49 2.61 -17.94
C LEU A 46 -9.09 3.23 -17.89
N PRO A 47 -8.18 2.75 -17.03
CA PRO A 47 -6.83 3.29 -16.93
C PRO A 47 -6.10 3.28 -18.28
N PRO A 48 -5.49 4.41 -18.68
CA PRO A 48 -4.78 4.45 -19.94
C PRO A 48 -3.45 3.68 -19.85
N PRO A 49 -2.91 3.20 -20.99
CA PRO A 49 -1.72 2.35 -20.99
C PRO A 49 -0.45 3.06 -20.52
N TRP A 50 -0.41 4.40 -20.57
CA TRP A 50 0.73 5.19 -20.10
C TRP A 50 0.77 5.40 -18.58
N SER A 51 -0.28 5.05 -17.84
CA SER A 51 -0.27 5.11 -16.36
C SER A 51 0.72 4.12 -15.74
N GLY A 52 1.03 3.04 -16.45
CA GLY A 52 2.03 2.08 -16.00
C GLY A 52 1.93 0.72 -16.67
N LYS A 53 2.78 -0.19 -16.21
CA LYS A 53 2.92 -1.53 -16.76
C LYS A 53 1.60 -2.29 -16.64
N TRP A 54 0.97 -2.27 -15.47
CA TRP A 54 -0.27 -3.00 -15.21
C TRP A 54 -1.47 -2.37 -15.90
N SER A 55 -1.49 -1.04 -16.04
CA SER A 55 -2.51 -0.31 -16.81
C SER A 55 -2.43 -0.64 -18.30
N SER A 56 -1.23 -0.70 -18.88
CA SER A 56 -1.03 -1.19 -20.26
C SER A 56 -1.52 -2.63 -20.43
N ARG A 57 -1.12 -3.51 -19.51
CA ARG A 57 -1.49 -4.93 -19.53
C ARG A 57 -2.99 -5.15 -19.31
N ASN A 58 -3.64 -4.30 -18.54
CA ASN A 58 -5.09 -4.32 -18.32
C ASN A 58 -5.86 -4.12 -19.63
N LEU A 59 -5.33 -3.25 -20.50
CA LEU A 59 -5.91 -2.91 -21.80
C LEU A 59 -5.55 -3.90 -22.91
N THR A 60 -4.29 -4.37 -22.94
CA THR A 60 -3.76 -5.14 -24.09
C THR A 60 -3.51 -6.62 -23.79
N GLY A 61 -3.61 -7.04 -22.53
CA GLY A 61 -3.11 -8.34 -22.09
C GLY A 61 -1.59 -8.40 -22.13
N TRP A 62 -1.04 -9.60 -21.92
CA TRP A 62 0.38 -9.86 -22.17
C TRP A 62 0.65 -11.31 -22.58
N ASP A 63 1.81 -11.51 -23.21
CA ASP A 63 2.42 -12.82 -23.41
C ASP A 63 3.62 -12.97 -22.45
N ARG A 64 3.66 -14.09 -21.71
CA ARG A 64 4.78 -14.46 -20.84
C ARG A 64 5.43 -15.76 -21.31
N PRO A 65 6.71 -15.75 -21.70
CA PRO A 65 7.44 -16.99 -21.95
C PRO A 65 7.58 -17.79 -20.64
N ARG A 66 7.39 -19.11 -20.72
CA ARG A 66 7.48 -20.05 -19.60
C ARG A 66 8.74 -20.92 -19.76
N PRO A 67 9.93 -20.44 -19.31
CA PRO A 67 11.16 -21.22 -19.35
C PRO A 67 11.11 -22.44 -18.41
N ASP A 68 10.19 -22.43 -17.45
CA ASP A 68 9.91 -23.50 -16.51
C ASP A 68 9.05 -24.63 -17.10
N TRP A 69 8.43 -24.42 -18.26
CA TRP A 69 7.69 -25.46 -18.98
C TRP A 69 8.59 -26.20 -19.96
N SER A 70 8.30 -27.49 -20.16
CA SER A 70 8.95 -28.27 -21.20
C SER A 70 8.79 -27.59 -22.56
N ARG A 71 9.86 -27.58 -23.35
CA ARG A 71 9.80 -27.08 -24.72
C ARG A 71 8.86 -27.94 -25.54
N VAL A 72 8.27 -27.31 -26.55
CA VAL A 72 7.40 -27.97 -27.51
C VAL A 72 7.98 -27.82 -28.90
N LYS A 73 7.81 -28.87 -29.70
CA LYS A 73 8.20 -28.88 -31.10
C LYS A 73 7.16 -28.09 -31.92
N LYS A 74 7.60 -27.01 -32.57
CA LYS A 74 6.79 -26.27 -33.56
C LYS A 74 7.36 -26.47 -34.96
N THR A 75 6.47 -26.76 -35.90
CA THR A 75 6.79 -26.82 -37.34
C THR A 75 6.62 -25.44 -37.96
N TYR A 76 7.64 -24.99 -38.65
CA TYR A 76 7.66 -23.76 -39.42
C TYR A 76 7.62 -24.10 -40.90
N ALA A 77 6.99 -23.23 -41.68
CA ALA A 77 6.90 -23.35 -43.13
C ALA A 77 7.44 -22.08 -43.79
N SER A 78 8.20 -22.24 -44.88
CA SER A 78 8.65 -21.11 -45.69
C SER A 78 8.76 -21.54 -47.15
N GLU A 79 8.40 -20.63 -48.05
CA GLU A 79 8.64 -20.83 -49.47
C GLU A 79 10.06 -20.42 -49.84
N SER A 80 10.72 -21.24 -50.66
CA SER A 80 12.04 -20.92 -51.21
C SER A 80 12.03 -21.04 -52.74
N PRO A 81 12.75 -20.15 -53.45
CA PRO A 81 12.92 -20.24 -54.90
C PRO A 81 13.52 -21.58 -55.32
N ASN A 82 12.96 -22.20 -56.35
CA ASN A 82 13.55 -23.38 -56.96
C ASN A 82 14.86 -22.99 -57.66
N PHE A 83 15.97 -23.57 -57.23
CA PHE A 83 17.32 -23.27 -57.74
C PHE A 83 17.70 -21.78 -57.71
N GLY A 84 17.17 -21.02 -56.76
CA GLY A 84 17.49 -19.60 -56.59
C GLY A 84 16.74 -18.64 -57.53
N ASP A 85 15.83 -19.14 -58.39
CA ASP A 85 15.06 -18.32 -59.33
C ASP A 85 13.58 -18.68 -59.28
N ALA A 86 12.81 -17.90 -58.51
CA ALA A 86 11.38 -18.11 -58.32
C ALA A 86 10.57 -17.72 -59.56
N ALA A 87 11.03 -16.71 -60.31
CA ALA A 87 10.32 -16.22 -61.48
C ALA A 87 10.34 -17.25 -62.61
N ARG A 88 11.45 -17.98 -62.76
CA ARG A 88 11.62 -19.00 -63.81
C ARG A 88 11.16 -20.38 -63.39
N ASN A 89 11.46 -20.78 -62.15
CA ASN A 89 11.33 -22.19 -61.72
C ASN A 89 10.24 -22.40 -60.66
N GLY A 90 9.54 -21.35 -60.25
CA GLY A 90 8.56 -21.38 -59.17
C GLY A 90 9.20 -21.49 -57.78
N THR A 91 8.36 -21.67 -56.77
CA THR A 91 8.76 -21.88 -55.37
C THR A 91 8.42 -23.30 -54.91
N HIS A 92 9.02 -23.74 -53.81
CA HIS A 92 8.57 -24.91 -53.07
C HIS A 92 8.50 -24.59 -51.58
N MET A 93 7.58 -25.27 -50.90
CA MET A 93 7.37 -25.12 -49.46
C MET A 93 8.32 -26.07 -48.71
N HIS A 94 9.11 -25.51 -47.80
CA HIS A 94 9.91 -26.27 -46.86
C HIS A 94 9.29 -26.22 -45.48
N PHE A 95 9.32 -27.38 -44.81
CA PHE A 95 8.94 -27.50 -43.41
C PHE A 95 10.16 -27.88 -42.59
N TRP A 96 10.35 -27.22 -41.46
CA TRP A 96 11.35 -27.63 -40.48
C TRP A 96 10.81 -27.46 -39.07
N ASP A 97 11.31 -28.28 -38.18
CA ASP A 97 10.86 -28.27 -36.79
C ASP A 97 11.88 -27.59 -35.88
N ARG A 98 11.39 -26.92 -34.84
CA ARG A 98 12.22 -26.33 -33.80
C ARG A 98 11.58 -26.52 -32.42
N GLU A 99 12.42 -26.86 -31.45
CA GLU A 99 12.06 -26.83 -30.03
C GLU A 99 11.97 -25.37 -29.56
N VAL A 100 10.78 -24.96 -29.14
CA VAL A 100 10.50 -23.59 -28.70
C VAL A 100 9.96 -23.56 -27.28
N LEU A 101 10.19 -22.43 -26.60
CA LEU A 101 9.56 -22.17 -25.32
C LEU A 101 8.05 -22.04 -25.51
N GLN A 102 7.30 -22.52 -24.53
CA GLN A 102 5.87 -22.26 -24.44
C GLN A 102 5.62 -20.89 -23.86
N HIS A 103 4.49 -20.31 -24.24
CA HIS A 103 4.09 -18.96 -23.91
C HIS A 103 2.73 -19.04 -23.21
N GLN A 104 2.60 -18.39 -22.07
CA GLN A 104 1.32 -18.23 -21.39
C GLN A 104 0.74 -16.87 -21.76
N ILE A 105 -0.45 -16.90 -22.35
CA ILE A 105 -1.18 -15.70 -22.75
C ILE A 105 -2.10 -15.29 -21.59
N PHE A 106 -2.06 -14.00 -21.26
CA PHE A 106 -2.96 -13.37 -20.30
C PHE A 106 -3.80 -12.36 -21.06
N GLU A 107 -5.10 -12.57 -21.10
CA GLU A 107 -6.03 -11.70 -21.80
C GLU A 107 -6.16 -10.34 -21.09
N PRO A 108 -6.53 -9.26 -21.82
CA PRO A 108 -6.90 -7.99 -21.20
C PRO A 108 -7.98 -8.20 -20.14
N GLN A 109 -7.80 -7.59 -18.96
CA GLN A 109 -8.76 -7.72 -17.86
C GLN A 109 -9.83 -6.62 -17.88
N GLY A 110 -9.56 -5.49 -18.54
CA GLY A 110 -10.54 -4.41 -18.71
C GLY A 110 -11.03 -3.78 -17.40
N MET A 111 -10.26 -3.88 -16.31
CA MET A 111 -10.65 -3.34 -15.01
C MET A 111 -10.71 -1.82 -15.05
N THR A 112 -11.80 -1.23 -14.55
CA THR A 112 -11.98 0.22 -14.43
C THR A 112 -11.60 0.70 -13.02
N VAL A 113 -11.13 1.94 -12.94
CA VAL A 113 -10.92 2.65 -11.68
C VAL A 113 -12.10 3.61 -11.50
N GLU A 114 -12.76 3.48 -10.37
CA GLU A 114 -13.81 4.36 -9.92
C GLU A 114 -13.28 5.32 -8.87
N PHE A 115 -13.90 6.51 -8.79
CA PHE A 115 -13.65 7.43 -7.69
C PHE A 115 -14.95 8.04 -7.13
N GLU A 116 -14.93 8.39 -5.86
CA GLU A 116 -16.00 9.12 -5.18
C GLU A 116 -15.38 10.16 -4.23
N VAL A 117 -15.80 11.43 -4.36
CA VAL A 117 -15.42 12.49 -3.42
C VAL A 117 -16.22 12.32 -2.13
N LEU A 118 -15.53 11.90 -1.08
CA LEU A 118 -16.12 11.63 0.22
C LEU A 118 -16.29 12.90 1.05
N GLN A 119 -15.33 13.83 0.93
CA GLN A 119 -15.36 15.10 1.63
C GLN A 119 -14.71 16.20 0.79
N ASP A 120 -15.46 17.27 0.56
CA ASP A 120 -14.97 18.54 0.05
C ASP A 120 -15.52 19.67 0.94
N SER A 121 -14.63 20.32 1.69
CA SER A 121 -14.97 21.47 2.55
C SER A 121 -14.65 22.82 1.89
N GLY A 122 -14.32 22.84 0.60
CA GLY A 122 -13.82 24.04 -0.10
C GLY A 122 -12.40 24.44 0.30
N GLY A 123 -11.72 23.62 1.09
CA GLY A 123 -10.34 23.85 1.52
C GLY A 123 -9.29 23.45 0.47
N SER A 124 -8.02 23.47 0.91
CA SER A 124 -6.87 23.09 0.07
C SER A 124 -6.77 21.59 -0.22
N HIS A 125 -7.57 20.76 0.44
CA HIS A 125 -7.54 19.31 0.27
C HIS A 125 -8.94 18.73 0.23
N LEU A 126 -9.06 17.61 -0.47
CA LEU A 126 -10.27 16.80 -0.59
C LEU A 126 -9.96 15.38 -0.18
N ALA A 127 -10.99 14.65 0.27
CA ALA A 127 -10.87 13.24 0.57
C ALA A 127 -11.63 12.43 -0.49
N VAL A 128 -10.91 11.57 -1.20
CA VAL A 128 -11.42 10.83 -2.36
C VAL A 128 -11.21 9.33 -2.15
N ARG A 129 -12.26 8.54 -2.34
CA ARG A 129 -12.16 7.08 -2.47
C ARG A 129 -11.81 6.75 -3.91
N PHE A 130 -10.88 5.81 -4.10
CA PHE A 130 -10.70 5.10 -5.35
C PHE A 130 -10.96 3.62 -5.17
N SER A 131 -11.60 2.97 -6.14
CA SER A 131 -11.89 1.54 -6.13
C SER A 131 -11.77 0.92 -7.52
N ILE A 132 -11.60 -0.39 -7.58
CA ILE A 132 -11.73 -1.17 -8.81
C ILE A 132 -13.14 -1.75 -8.86
N ASP A 133 -13.84 -1.60 -9.98
CA ASP A 133 -15.23 -2.04 -10.20
C ASP A 133 -15.34 -3.58 -10.38
N GLN A 134 -14.74 -4.36 -9.48
CA GLN A 134 -14.85 -5.83 -9.45
C GLN A 134 -14.79 -6.35 -8.01
N LEU A 135 -15.88 -6.96 -7.57
CA LEU A 135 -15.94 -7.78 -6.35
C LEU A 135 -15.25 -9.12 -6.61
N ARG A 136 -14.55 -9.64 -5.60
CA ARG A 136 -13.84 -10.92 -5.70
C ARG A 136 -14.19 -11.84 -4.55
N ASP A 137 -14.51 -13.09 -4.88
CA ASP A 137 -14.58 -14.15 -3.89
C ASP A 137 -13.18 -14.69 -3.62
N CYS A 138 -12.79 -14.77 -2.35
CA CYS A 138 -11.50 -15.33 -1.94
C CYS A 138 -11.33 -16.80 -2.35
N GLU A 139 -12.43 -17.50 -2.64
CA GLU A 139 -12.43 -18.90 -3.07
C GLU A 139 -12.32 -19.06 -4.60
N GLU A 140 -12.30 -17.97 -5.37
CA GLU A 140 -12.15 -18.04 -6.82
C GLU A 140 -10.77 -18.59 -7.23
N PRO A 141 -10.72 -19.48 -8.24
CA PRO A 141 -9.48 -19.77 -8.94
C PRO A 141 -8.78 -18.48 -9.37
N GLU A 142 -7.45 -18.44 -9.24
CA GLU A 142 -6.65 -17.26 -9.56
C GLU A 142 -6.94 -15.99 -8.73
N PHE A 143 -7.68 -16.08 -7.60
CA PHE A 143 -7.99 -14.95 -6.72
C PHE A 143 -6.76 -14.08 -6.39
N GLU A 144 -5.68 -14.69 -5.90
CA GLU A 144 -4.46 -13.94 -5.54
C GLU A 144 -3.86 -13.18 -6.73
N LEU A 145 -3.87 -13.80 -7.92
CA LEU A 145 -3.33 -13.18 -9.12
C LEU A 145 -4.16 -11.96 -9.52
N LEU A 146 -5.49 -12.10 -9.54
CA LEU A 146 -6.40 -11.02 -9.91
C LEU A 146 -6.46 -9.92 -8.85
N LEU A 147 -6.35 -10.27 -7.56
CA LEU A 147 -6.25 -9.32 -6.46
C LEU A 147 -4.99 -8.46 -6.60
N LEU A 148 -3.84 -9.09 -6.81
CA LEU A 148 -2.58 -8.38 -7.03
C LEU A 148 -2.64 -7.51 -8.29
N TRP A 149 -3.31 -7.98 -9.34
CA TRP A 149 -3.52 -7.18 -10.56
C TRP A 149 -4.30 -5.90 -10.27
N ALA A 150 -5.44 -6.02 -9.60
CA ALA A 150 -6.29 -4.90 -9.24
C ALA A 150 -5.57 -3.90 -8.31
N ILE A 151 -4.80 -4.39 -7.33
CA ILE A 151 -3.96 -3.57 -6.44
C ILE A 151 -2.94 -2.76 -7.24
N ASN A 152 -2.25 -3.39 -8.20
CA ASN A 152 -1.25 -2.71 -9.00
C ASN A 152 -1.87 -1.64 -9.92
N ILE A 153 -3.03 -1.91 -10.53
CA ILE A 153 -3.75 -0.91 -11.31
C ILE A 153 -4.11 0.30 -10.44
N LEU A 154 -4.69 0.06 -9.27
CA LEU A 154 -5.07 1.14 -8.35
C LEU A 154 -3.85 1.98 -7.95
N GLN A 155 -2.73 1.32 -7.62
CA GLN A 155 -1.50 1.97 -7.23
C GLN A 155 -0.88 2.81 -8.37
N GLU A 156 -0.84 2.30 -9.60
CA GLU A 156 -0.29 3.03 -10.75
C GLU A 156 -1.05 4.32 -11.05
N ASN A 157 -2.38 4.31 -10.91
CA ASN A 157 -3.21 5.45 -11.29
C ASN A 157 -3.42 6.46 -10.14
N THR A 158 -3.34 6.00 -8.89
CA THR A 158 -3.73 6.83 -7.73
C THR A 158 -2.61 6.99 -6.70
N GLY A 159 -1.56 6.18 -6.76
CA GLY A 159 -0.50 6.12 -5.74
C GLY A 159 -0.94 5.52 -4.41
N VAL A 160 -2.19 5.03 -4.30
CA VAL A 160 -2.70 4.34 -3.12
C VAL A 160 -3.14 2.92 -3.47
N ALA A 161 -3.15 2.06 -2.46
CA ALA A 161 -3.59 0.68 -2.59
C ALA A 161 -4.24 0.23 -1.27
N GLY A 162 -5.27 -0.61 -1.38
CA GLY A 162 -6.01 -1.12 -0.24
C GLY A 162 -6.96 -2.23 -0.65
N VAL A 163 -7.32 -3.05 0.33
CA VAL A 163 -8.34 -4.10 0.20
C VAL A 163 -9.35 -3.85 1.31
N VAL A 164 -10.62 -3.86 0.95
CA VAL A 164 -11.74 -3.66 1.87
C VAL A 164 -12.72 -4.83 1.76
N ALA A 165 -13.58 -5.00 2.76
CA ALA A 165 -14.70 -5.92 2.63
C ALA A 165 -15.68 -5.40 1.56
N ALA A 166 -16.31 -6.30 0.80
CA ALA A 166 -17.25 -5.97 -0.27
C ALA A 166 -18.44 -5.09 0.17
N GLY A 167 -18.76 -5.07 1.47
CA GLY A 167 -19.82 -4.24 2.06
C GLY A 167 -19.36 -2.92 2.69
N ALA A 168 -18.11 -2.51 2.48
CA ALA A 168 -17.57 -1.29 3.09
C ALA A 168 -18.41 -0.06 2.68
N THR A 169 -18.98 0.61 3.68
CA THR A 169 -19.82 1.78 3.51
C THR A 169 -18.99 3.05 3.32
N ARG A 170 -19.61 4.13 2.84
CA ARG A 170 -18.99 5.46 2.79
C ARG A 170 -18.42 5.89 4.15
N ALA A 171 -19.06 5.50 5.26
CA ALA A 171 -18.57 5.77 6.61
C ALA A 171 -17.28 5.01 6.93
N ASP A 172 -17.16 3.75 6.50
CA ASP A 172 -15.95 2.94 6.67
C ASP A 172 -14.76 3.54 5.91
N TYR A 173 -15.01 4.06 4.71
CA TYR A 173 -14.00 4.79 3.95
C TYR A 173 -13.62 6.14 4.58
N LEU A 174 -14.59 6.90 5.11
CA LEU A 174 -14.31 8.15 5.84
C LEU A 174 -13.49 7.90 7.10
N ALA A 175 -13.76 6.81 7.83
CA ALA A 175 -12.96 6.41 8.99
C ALA A 175 -11.48 6.14 8.61
N SER A 176 -11.22 5.60 7.40
CA SER A 176 -9.85 5.36 6.92
C SER A 176 -9.04 6.62 6.57
N ILE A 177 -9.70 7.79 6.43
CA ILE A 177 -9.07 9.09 6.13
C ILE A 177 -8.58 9.78 7.40
N THR A 178 -9.28 9.59 8.50
CA THR A 178 -8.86 10.07 9.81
C THR A 178 -7.64 9.29 10.27
N LEU A 179 -6.61 10.01 10.71
CA LEU A 179 -5.44 9.45 11.38
C LEU A 179 -5.91 8.46 12.45
N ASP A 180 -5.72 7.18 12.15
CA ASP A 180 -6.27 6.05 12.89
C ASP A 180 -5.43 5.77 14.16
N TRP A 181 -4.89 6.81 14.79
CA TRP A 181 -4.10 6.69 16.00
C TRP A 181 -5.02 6.80 17.21
N GLU A 182 -5.15 5.72 17.96
CA GLU A 182 -5.74 5.77 19.29
C GLU A 182 -4.71 6.28 20.28
N ILE A 183 -5.09 7.31 21.03
CA ILE A 183 -4.28 7.88 22.10
C ILE A 183 -4.86 7.40 23.43
N PHE A 184 -4.05 6.69 24.19
CA PHE A 184 -4.39 6.19 25.52
C PHE A 184 -3.70 7.04 26.58
N PRO A 185 -4.41 7.42 27.66
CA PRO A 185 -3.77 8.08 28.79
C PRO A 185 -2.76 7.13 29.46
N PRO A 186 -1.78 7.68 30.20
CA PRO A 186 -0.82 6.87 30.93
C PRO A 186 -1.53 6.01 31.97
N GLY A 187 -0.92 4.88 32.30
CA GLY A 187 -1.44 3.88 33.22
C GLY A 187 -0.40 2.81 33.51
N THR A 188 -0.81 1.71 34.14
CA THR A 188 0.07 0.56 34.29
C THR A 188 0.28 -0.14 32.95
N VAL A 189 1.38 -0.89 32.80
CA VAL A 189 1.68 -1.62 31.57
C VAL A 189 0.53 -2.56 31.19
N ASP A 190 -0.07 -3.24 32.17
CA ASP A 190 -1.15 -4.19 31.92
C ASP A 190 -2.44 -3.47 31.51
N GLU A 191 -2.81 -2.35 32.16
CA GLU A 191 -3.96 -1.53 31.75
C GLU A 191 -3.81 -0.98 30.33
N ILE A 192 -2.62 -0.51 29.96
CA ILE A 192 -2.36 0.01 28.62
C ILE A 192 -2.40 -1.11 27.60
N PHE A 193 -1.78 -2.25 27.92
CA PHE A 193 -1.81 -3.42 27.06
C PHE A 193 -3.24 -3.89 26.82
N ASP A 194 -4.07 -4.00 27.86
CA ASP A 194 -5.46 -4.44 27.74
C ASP A 194 -6.30 -3.43 26.94
N ARG A 195 -6.08 -2.12 27.14
CA ARG A 195 -6.76 -1.09 26.35
C ARG A 195 -6.36 -1.11 24.88
N MET A 196 -5.09 -1.37 24.60
CA MET A 196 -4.57 -1.43 23.23
C MET A 196 -4.97 -2.74 22.54
N PHE A 197 -4.79 -3.88 23.18
CA PHE A 197 -4.81 -5.22 22.57
C PHE A 197 -5.97 -6.11 23.05
N GLY A 198 -6.73 -5.72 24.08
CA GLY A 198 -7.77 -6.55 24.72
C GLY A 198 -9.13 -6.61 24.01
N GLY A 199 -9.24 -6.10 22.78
CA GLY A 199 -10.47 -6.20 21.98
C GLY A 199 -10.77 -7.64 21.53
N LYS A 200 -12.06 -7.98 21.39
CA LYS A 200 -12.54 -9.33 21.05
C LYS A 200 -12.15 -9.83 19.64
N GLU A 201 -11.58 -8.99 18.79
CA GLU A 201 -11.36 -9.30 17.37
C GLU A 201 -9.95 -9.84 17.05
N HIS A 202 -8.96 -9.70 17.96
CA HIS A 202 -7.64 -10.28 17.72
C HIS A 202 -6.78 -10.34 19.00
N VAL A 203 -6.63 -11.54 19.58
CA VAL A 203 -5.62 -11.78 20.61
C VAL A 203 -4.25 -11.87 19.92
N PRO A 204 -3.24 -11.07 20.31
CA PRO A 204 -1.91 -11.16 19.73
C PRO A 204 -1.30 -12.55 19.93
N GLU A 205 -0.46 -13.00 18.99
CA GLU A 205 0.35 -14.19 19.21
C GLU A 205 1.23 -14.02 20.45
N PRO A 206 1.53 -15.09 21.23
CA PRO A 206 2.25 -14.98 22.50
C PRO A 206 3.60 -14.26 22.40
N GLU A 207 4.31 -14.44 21.30
CA GLU A 207 5.59 -13.76 21.03
C GLU A 207 5.40 -12.24 20.84
N ILE A 208 4.37 -11.83 20.10
CA ILE A 208 4.03 -10.42 19.88
C ILE A 208 3.57 -9.77 21.19
N GLU A 209 2.79 -10.49 22.00
CA GLU A 209 2.39 -10.02 23.33
C GLU A 209 3.62 -9.78 24.22
N GLN A 210 4.55 -10.73 24.28
CA GLN A 210 5.75 -10.59 25.07
C GLN A 210 6.56 -9.37 24.64
N ILE A 211 6.79 -9.21 23.34
CA ILE A 211 7.53 -8.05 22.79
C ILE A 211 6.80 -6.75 23.16
N ALA A 212 5.49 -6.66 22.93
CA ALA A 212 4.71 -5.47 23.24
C ALA A 212 4.80 -5.09 24.72
N ARG A 213 4.66 -6.06 25.64
CA ARG A 213 4.80 -5.81 27.08
C ARG A 213 6.21 -5.36 27.46
N GLU A 214 7.26 -5.96 26.87
CA GLU A 214 8.64 -5.53 27.09
C GLU A 214 8.87 -4.08 26.64
N ARG A 215 8.30 -3.67 25.51
CA ARG A 215 8.42 -2.29 25.01
C ARG A 215 7.62 -1.29 25.83
N LEU A 216 6.40 -1.64 26.25
CA LEU A 216 5.62 -0.82 27.16
C LEU A 216 6.35 -0.61 28.49
N ARG A 217 6.98 -1.66 29.04
CA ARG A 217 7.87 -1.55 30.22
C ARG A 217 9.06 -0.64 29.97
N LEU A 218 9.64 -0.67 28.77
CA LEU A 218 10.76 0.19 28.41
C LEU A 218 10.33 1.66 28.37
N PHE A 219 9.23 1.96 27.68
CA PHE A 219 8.72 3.32 27.52
C PHE A 219 8.24 3.90 28.86
N SER A 220 7.59 3.10 29.70
CA SER A 220 7.06 3.56 30.99
C SER A 220 8.13 4.08 31.95
N ARG A 221 9.39 3.65 31.79
CA ARG A 221 10.53 4.16 32.59
C ARG A 221 10.74 5.66 32.47
N LEU A 222 10.36 6.26 31.34
CA LEU A 222 10.49 7.69 31.06
C LEU A 222 9.16 8.45 31.20
N LYS A 223 8.13 7.83 31.81
CA LYS A 223 6.85 8.46 32.15
C LYS A 223 6.20 9.23 30.99
N PRO A 224 5.80 8.53 29.90
CA PRO A 224 5.14 9.17 28.78
C PRO A 224 3.81 9.82 29.20
N ILE A 225 3.44 10.90 28.53
CA ILE A 225 2.18 11.63 28.73
C ILE A 225 1.00 10.96 28.02
N ALA A 226 1.28 10.10 27.03
CA ALA A 226 0.28 9.27 26.38
C ALA A 226 0.93 8.08 25.68
N TYR A 227 0.14 7.06 25.39
CA TYR A 227 0.53 5.97 24.50
C TYR A 227 -0.30 6.02 23.22
N ILE A 228 0.28 5.57 22.12
CA ILE A 228 -0.34 5.68 20.80
C ILE A 228 -0.34 4.31 20.13
N ARG A 229 -1.45 3.94 19.49
CA ARG A 229 -1.56 2.72 18.68
C ARG A 229 -2.20 3.06 17.34
N GLY A 230 -1.66 2.54 16.25
CA GLY A 230 -2.29 2.66 14.95
C GLY A 230 -3.47 1.69 14.80
N ARG A 231 -4.50 2.09 14.07
CA ARG A 231 -5.60 1.26 13.58
C ARG A 231 -5.44 1.00 12.07
N ALA A 232 -6.26 0.10 11.56
CA ALA A 232 -6.30 -0.28 10.15
C ALA A 232 -4.90 -0.55 9.56
N ARG A 233 -4.48 0.24 8.56
CA ARG A 233 -3.18 0.11 7.86
C ARG A 233 -1.96 0.33 8.76
N PHE A 234 -2.13 0.96 9.92
CA PHE A 234 -1.09 1.17 10.94
C PHE A 234 -1.25 0.22 12.15
N GLY A 235 -2.13 -0.80 12.06
CA GLY A 235 -2.45 -1.72 13.15
C GLY A 235 -1.26 -2.42 13.82
N SER A 236 -0.15 -2.55 13.10
CA SER A 236 1.10 -3.14 13.62
C SER A 236 1.99 -2.14 14.36
N TYR A 237 1.68 -0.83 14.30
CA TYR A 237 2.46 0.23 14.93
C TYR A 237 1.88 0.60 16.28
N PHE A 238 2.76 0.79 17.26
CA PHE A 238 2.43 1.33 18.56
C PHE A 238 3.61 2.14 19.09
N GLY A 239 3.36 2.95 20.11
CA GLY A 239 4.31 3.94 20.55
C GLY A 239 3.93 4.64 21.84
N ALA A 240 4.78 5.59 22.22
CA ALA A 240 4.59 6.44 23.38
C ALA A 240 4.93 7.89 23.04
N LYS A 241 4.12 8.82 23.56
CA LYS A 241 4.31 10.26 23.47
C LYS A 241 4.87 10.76 24.79
N PHE A 242 6.02 11.40 24.77
CA PHE A 242 6.68 11.91 25.97
C PHE A 242 6.47 13.41 26.15
N THR A 243 6.43 14.17 25.06
CA THR A 243 6.05 15.59 25.01
C THR A 243 5.20 15.82 23.76
N ASP A 244 4.73 17.05 23.52
CA ASP A 244 3.97 17.37 22.31
C ASP A 244 4.75 17.09 21.01
N ASP A 245 6.07 17.25 21.08
CA ASP A 245 7.01 17.14 19.96
C ASP A 245 7.97 15.96 20.09
N LEU A 246 7.68 14.95 20.94
CA LEU A 246 8.54 13.78 21.10
C LEU A 246 7.71 12.51 21.19
N VAL A 247 7.76 11.72 20.12
CA VAL A 247 7.01 10.47 19.99
C VAL A 247 7.93 9.35 19.56
N VAL A 248 7.79 8.18 20.18
CA VAL A 248 8.44 6.95 19.72
C VAL A 248 7.41 5.98 19.18
N PHE A 249 7.77 5.22 18.15
CA PHE A 249 6.92 4.16 17.62
C PHE A 249 7.76 3.03 17.03
N GLU A 250 7.19 1.84 17.12
CA GLU A 250 7.76 0.59 16.68
C GLU A 250 6.68 -0.22 15.97
N ASN A 251 7.09 -1.04 15.01
CA ASN A 251 6.21 -1.99 14.35
C ASN A 251 6.43 -3.38 14.96
N LEU A 252 5.38 -3.95 15.54
CA LEU A 252 5.40 -5.22 16.25
C LEU A 252 5.49 -6.45 15.32
N ARG A 253 5.09 -6.30 14.05
CA ARG A 253 5.07 -7.41 13.07
C ARG A 253 6.29 -7.41 12.17
N TYR A 254 6.77 -6.22 11.79
CA TYR A 254 7.81 -6.06 10.78
C TYR A 254 8.77 -4.93 11.11
N GLY A 255 10.05 -5.25 11.26
CA GLY A 255 11.10 -4.27 11.46
C GLY A 255 12.00 -4.61 12.63
N ASN A 256 13.23 -4.12 12.59
CA ASN A 256 14.22 -4.32 13.64
C ASN A 256 14.70 -2.98 14.18
N ALA A 257 13.78 -2.03 14.40
CA ALA A 257 14.12 -0.70 14.88
C ALA A 257 12.93 0.00 15.55
N VAL A 258 13.24 0.85 16.53
CA VAL A 258 12.36 1.88 17.07
C VAL A 258 12.68 3.20 16.37
N TYR A 259 11.66 3.99 16.08
CA TYR A 259 11.79 5.31 15.49
C TYR A 259 11.39 6.37 16.51
N VAL A 260 12.13 7.48 16.54
CA VAL A 260 11.87 8.66 17.36
C VAL A 260 11.53 9.81 16.43
N LEU A 261 10.37 10.44 16.62
CA LEU A 261 9.90 11.61 15.87
C LEU A 261 9.86 12.85 16.74
N TYR A 262 9.97 13.96 16.02
CA TYR A 262 10.01 15.31 16.52
C TYR A 262 8.80 16.13 16.01
N GLU A 263 8.78 17.46 16.24
CA GLU A 263 7.70 18.46 15.99
C GLU A 263 6.59 18.06 14.99
N ASP A 264 6.93 17.58 13.79
CA ASP A 264 5.97 17.17 12.75
C ASP A 264 5.54 15.69 12.79
N TRP A 265 5.54 15.06 13.97
CA TRP A 265 5.33 13.61 14.08
C TRP A 265 3.99 13.15 13.48
N VAL A 266 2.96 14.00 13.51
CA VAL A 266 1.65 13.70 12.91
C VAL A 266 1.73 13.57 11.40
N GLU A 267 2.53 14.41 10.73
CA GLU A 267 2.73 14.34 9.28
C GLU A 267 3.69 13.21 8.91
N ILE A 268 4.75 13.00 9.72
CA ILE A 268 5.72 11.93 9.47
C ILE A 268 5.08 10.54 9.71
N ALA A 269 4.21 10.41 10.71
CA ALA A 269 3.48 9.17 11.02
C ALA A 269 2.45 8.76 9.94
N LYS A 270 2.12 9.63 8.97
CA LYS A 270 1.29 9.29 7.80
C LYS A 270 2.08 8.60 6.70
N ARG A 271 3.41 8.74 6.69
CA ARG A 271 4.27 8.24 5.62
C ARG A 271 4.42 6.73 5.71
N SER A 272 4.57 6.06 4.57
CA SER A 272 4.85 4.63 4.59
C SER A 272 6.27 4.37 5.11
N ARG A 273 6.53 3.18 5.66
CA ARG A 273 7.89 2.76 6.06
C ARG A 273 8.92 2.96 4.94
N LEU A 274 8.54 2.69 3.69
CA LEU A 274 9.44 2.85 2.55
C LEU A 274 9.79 4.32 2.31
N ASP A 275 8.84 5.22 2.54
CA ASP A 275 9.06 6.67 2.43
C ASP A 275 9.94 7.17 3.57
N LEU A 276 9.72 6.70 4.81
CA LEU A 276 10.57 7.02 5.98
C LEU A 276 12.02 6.52 5.83
N LEU A 277 12.26 5.47 5.05
CA LEU A 277 13.59 4.91 4.82
C LEU A 277 14.33 5.53 3.63
N ARG A 278 13.60 6.20 2.72
CA ARG A 278 14.16 6.86 1.53
C ARG A 278 14.49 8.32 1.77
N ASP A 279 13.80 8.95 2.70
CA ASP A 279 13.98 10.36 3.02
C ASP A 279 15.22 10.54 3.92
N HIS A 280 16.27 11.11 3.36
CA HIS A 280 17.50 11.45 4.09
C HIS A 280 17.35 12.72 4.94
N ASP A 281 16.28 13.50 4.71
CA ASP A 281 16.03 14.82 5.33
C ASP A 281 14.95 14.76 6.43
N ALA A 282 14.41 13.58 6.74
CA ALA A 282 13.40 13.45 7.77
C ALA A 282 14.02 13.64 9.16
N ASN A 283 13.48 14.60 9.94
CA ASN A 283 13.81 14.84 11.34
C ASN A 283 13.31 13.68 12.21
N LEU A 284 13.98 12.53 12.10
CA LEU A 284 13.69 11.30 12.83
C LEU A 284 14.98 10.56 13.18
N ASP A 285 14.96 9.88 14.32
CA ASP A 285 16.04 9.01 14.74
C ASP A 285 15.62 7.54 14.65
N ARG A 286 16.47 6.70 14.05
CA ARG A 286 16.22 5.27 13.87
C ARG A 286 17.15 4.42 14.75
N VAL A 287 16.60 3.82 15.80
CA VAL A 287 17.33 2.95 16.73
C VAL A 287 17.14 1.48 16.36
N VAL A 288 18.08 0.91 15.62
CA VAL A 288 18.06 -0.51 15.22
C VAL A 288 18.26 -1.43 16.44
N HIS A 289 17.46 -2.49 16.57
CA HIS A 289 17.60 -3.49 17.64
C HIS A 289 18.84 -4.37 17.44
N ARG A 290 19.98 -3.82 17.83
CA ARG A 290 21.24 -4.54 18.07
C ARG A 290 21.47 -4.62 19.57
N LEU A 291 22.45 -5.42 20.02
CA LEU A 291 22.80 -5.50 21.43
C LEU A 291 22.95 -4.09 22.06
N GLY A 292 22.26 -3.85 23.19
CA GLY A 292 22.28 -2.56 23.89
C GLY A 292 21.38 -1.45 23.30
N TRP A 293 20.53 -1.75 22.32
CA TRP A 293 19.62 -0.75 21.72
C TRP A 293 18.68 -0.08 22.73
N GLN A 294 18.23 -0.80 23.75
CA GLN A 294 17.34 -0.26 24.80
C GLN A 294 18.02 0.88 25.56
N GLY A 295 19.29 0.70 25.92
CA GLY A 295 20.08 1.74 26.59
C GLY A 295 20.32 2.95 25.70
N ARG A 296 20.57 2.73 24.40
CA ARG A 296 20.71 3.82 23.42
C ARG A 296 19.41 4.61 23.26
N LEU A 297 18.27 3.93 23.16
CA LEU A 297 16.97 4.58 23.07
C LEU A 297 16.68 5.41 24.31
N LEU A 298 16.89 4.85 25.50
CA LEU A 298 16.67 5.58 26.76
C LEU A 298 17.58 6.79 26.89
N GLY A 299 18.87 6.66 26.55
CA GLY A 299 19.81 7.79 26.58
C GLY A 299 19.46 8.88 25.56
N LEU A 300 18.97 8.49 24.38
CA LEU A 300 18.49 9.42 23.37
C LEU A 300 17.25 10.19 23.86
N LEU A 301 16.24 9.49 24.36
CA LEU A 301 15.01 10.10 24.87
C LEU A 301 15.27 10.98 26.09
N GLN A 302 16.12 10.53 27.01
CA GLN A 302 16.46 11.30 28.20
C GLN A 302 17.17 12.61 27.84
N ARG A 303 18.10 12.59 26.88
CA ARG A 303 18.73 13.80 26.35
C ARG A 303 17.70 14.77 25.77
N GLN A 304 16.77 14.27 24.96
CA GLN A 304 15.73 15.09 24.35
C GLN A 304 14.71 15.64 25.37
N LEU A 305 14.52 14.95 26.50
CA LEU A 305 13.68 15.43 27.60
C LEU A 305 14.37 16.46 28.49
N GLU A 306 15.69 16.37 28.66
CA GLU A 306 16.50 17.30 29.48
C GLU A 306 16.86 18.59 28.73
N GLU A 307 16.97 18.54 27.40
CA GLU A 307 17.31 19.70 26.54
C GLU A 307 16.26 19.94 25.43
N PRO A 308 15.05 20.45 25.75
CA PRO A 308 14.02 20.70 24.76
C PRO A 308 14.51 21.76 23.73
N GLY A 309 14.57 21.39 22.44
CA GLY A 309 14.89 22.31 21.33
C GLY A 309 16.24 22.12 20.63
N LEU A 310 17.03 21.10 20.99
CA LEU A 310 18.22 20.67 20.23
C LEU A 310 17.81 19.65 19.15
N TRP A 311 17.05 20.13 18.16
CA TRP A 311 16.83 19.37 16.94
C TRP A 311 18.16 19.25 16.18
N PRO A 312 18.50 18.08 15.59
CA PRO A 312 19.58 18.03 14.63
C PRO A 312 19.22 18.98 13.48
N LYS A 313 19.78 20.20 13.49
CA LYS A 313 19.68 21.13 12.37
C LYS A 313 20.55 20.58 11.25
N THR A 314 19.94 19.88 10.31
CA THR A 314 20.54 19.64 9.00
C THR A 314 20.19 20.81 8.10
N SER A 315 21.20 21.64 7.84
CA SER A 315 21.27 22.58 6.73
C SER A 315 21.29 21.87 5.38
#